data_AF-A0A4R3KGV8-F1
#
_entry.id   AF-A0A4R3KGV8-F1
#
_cell.length_a   1.000
_cell.length_b   1.000
_cell.length_c   1.000
_cell.angle_alpha   90.00
_cell.angle_beta   90.00
_cell.angle_gamma   90.00
#
_symmetry.space_group_name_H-M   'P 1'
#
loop_
_entity.id
_entity.type
_entity.pdbx_description
1 polymer ?
#
loop_
_entity_poly.entity_id
_entity_poly.type
_entity_poly.pdbx_seq_one_letter_code
_entity_poly.pdbx_strand_id
1 'polypeptide(L)'
;MKRKQMISIFMVALLIVMAISFSGCNQANQNQAGQQDMEKVKSDVKSAVLVAENKLTLIFEPNDNDVLVAKPRYKTLDDVKKFLTGYYTEQMAQKLVDSYVKMEKVGDTEVPVLQLSEDYVKLESQQADVKVENNKATVSFTDNGKTVTYGLIKQNDQWIVNSKEVK
;
A
#
# COMPACT_ATOMS: atom_id res chain seq x y z
N MET A 1 8.82 -70.03 -8.64
CA MET A 1 9.02 -68.58 -8.43
C MET A 1 8.38 -68.18 -7.12
N LYS A 2 9.16 -67.81 -6.10
CA LYS A 2 8.66 -67.35 -4.79
C LYS A 2 9.22 -65.93 -4.54
N ARG A 3 8.35 -64.90 -4.58
CA ARG A 3 8.65 -63.53 -4.09
C ARG A 3 8.25 -63.52 -2.59
N LYS A 4 9.15 -63.39 -1.61
CA LYS A 4 9.98 -62.24 -1.19
C LYS A 4 9.16 -60.96 -0.93
N GLN A 5 8.93 -60.64 0.34
CA GLN A 5 9.37 -59.43 1.09
C GLN A 5 8.45 -59.24 2.32
N MET A 6 8.92 -59.55 3.53
CA MET A 6 9.75 -58.74 4.46
C MET A 6 8.86 -57.96 5.46
N ILE A 7 8.71 -58.49 6.68
CA ILE A 7 9.44 -58.13 7.94
C ILE A 7 8.80 -56.89 8.60
N SER A 8 7.96 -57.08 9.62
CA SER A 8 8.31 -57.20 11.07
C SER A 8 8.61 -55.84 11.72
N ILE A 9 7.66 -55.29 12.49
CA ILE A 9 7.59 -55.29 13.98
C ILE A 9 8.54 -54.27 14.63
N PHE A 10 7.97 -53.34 15.42
CA PHE A 10 8.34 -52.90 16.79
C PHE A 10 7.64 -51.55 17.05
N MET A 11 6.48 -51.52 17.72
CA MET A 11 6.29 -51.34 19.17
C MET A 11 7.11 -50.20 19.78
N VAL A 12 6.44 -49.20 20.35
CA VAL A 12 6.52 -48.80 21.77
C VAL A 12 5.57 -47.60 21.99
N ALA A 13 4.58 -47.82 22.84
CA ALA A 13 3.80 -46.77 23.48
C ALA A 13 4.60 -46.21 24.67
N LEU A 14 4.58 -44.90 24.88
CA LEU A 14 4.74 -44.35 26.22
C LEU A 14 4.02 -43.00 26.35
N LEU A 15 2.88 -43.07 27.04
CA LEU A 15 2.16 -41.95 27.64
C LEU A 15 2.96 -41.49 28.87
N ILE A 16 3.34 -40.21 28.92
CA ILE A 16 3.63 -39.51 30.18
C ILE A 16 2.81 -38.23 30.20
N VAL A 17 1.79 -38.24 31.05
CA VAL A 17 1.10 -37.07 31.57
C VAL A 17 2.02 -36.45 32.63
N MET A 18 2.43 -35.20 32.46
CA MET A 18 2.82 -34.35 33.58
C MET A 18 2.03 -33.04 33.49
N ALA A 19 1.01 -32.96 34.35
CA ALA A 19 0.42 -31.73 34.77
C ALA A 19 1.49 -30.91 35.51
N ILE A 20 1.90 -29.79 34.93
CA ILE A 20 2.53 -28.73 35.71
C ILE A 20 1.46 -27.69 36.00
N SER A 21 0.94 -27.78 37.22
CA SER A 21 0.16 -26.74 37.87
C SER A 21 1.07 -25.53 38.11
N PHE A 22 1.19 -24.64 37.14
CA PHE A 22 1.66 -23.29 37.42
C PHE A 22 0.46 -22.44 37.84
N SER A 23 0.26 -22.36 39.17
CA SER A 23 -0.43 -21.26 39.82
C SER A 23 0.33 -19.96 39.49
N GLY A 24 -0.16 -19.26 38.46
CA GLY A 24 0.48 -18.05 37.95
C GLY A 24 -0.23 -17.51 36.71
N CYS A 25 -1.56 -17.53 36.69
CA CYS A 25 -2.36 -16.97 35.62
C CYS A 25 -2.36 -15.44 35.70
N ASN A 26 -1.30 -14.77 35.24
CA ASN A 26 -1.42 -13.37 34.82
C ASN A 26 -0.28 -12.87 33.92
N GLN A 27 0.04 -13.53 32.81
CA GLN A 27 0.91 -12.91 31.78
C GLN A 27 0.94 -13.62 30.40
N ALA A 28 -0.19 -14.16 29.94
CA ALA A 28 -0.26 -14.76 28.59
C ALA A 28 -1.02 -13.90 27.56
N ASN A 29 -1.58 -12.74 27.96
CA ASN A 29 -2.52 -12.00 27.10
C ASN A 29 -2.00 -10.64 26.56
N GLN A 30 -0.72 -10.30 26.76
CA GLN A 30 -0.16 -9.01 26.29
C GLN A 30 0.56 -9.09 24.93
N ASN A 31 1.02 -10.26 24.49
CA ASN A 31 1.77 -10.36 23.22
C ASN A 31 0.88 -10.48 21.98
N GLN A 32 -0.36 -10.97 22.11
CA GLN A 32 -1.28 -11.05 20.96
C GLN A 32 -1.94 -9.69 20.65
N ALA A 33 -2.27 -8.90 21.67
CA ALA A 33 -2.87 -7.58 21.48
C ALA A 33 -1.91 -6.57 20.80
N GLY A 34 -0.63 -6.56 21.19
CA GLY A 34 0.38 -5.67 20.59
C GLY A 34 0.78 -6.05 19.15
N GLN A 35 0.82 -7.36 18.83
CA GLN A 35 1.07 -7.82 17.46
C GLN A 35 -0.13 -7.57 16.54
N GLN A 36 -1.35 -7.81 17.02
CA GLN A 36 -2.57 -7.57 16.24
C GLN A 36 -2.77 -6.08 15.92
N ASP A 37 -2.45 -5.19 16.87
CA ASP A 37 -2.49 -3.74 16.65
C ASP A 37 -1.46 -3.29 15.60
N MET A 38 -0.24 -3.85 15.66
CA MET A 38 0.80 -3.49 14.70
C MET A 38 0.51 -3.97 13.28
N GLU A 39 -0.04 -5.18 13.12
CA GLU A 39 -0.44 -5.67 11.79
C GLU A 39 -1.60 -4.86 11.21
N LYS A 40 -2.53 -4.40 12.05
CA LYS A 40 -3.57 -3.45 11.64
C LYS A 40 -2.94 -2.13 11.18
N VAL A 41 -2.01 -1.55 11.94
CA VAL A 41 -1.36 -0.29 11.55
C VAL A 41 -0.59 -0.44 10.24
N LYS A 42 0.16 -1.53 10.04
CA LYS A 42 0.84 -1.80 8.76
C LYS A 42 -0.15 -1.92 7.60
N SER A 43 -1.27 -2.59 7.81
CA SER A 43 -2.35 -2.68 6.82
C SER A 43 -2.97 -1.32 6.51
N ASP A 44 -3.20 -0.47 7.52
CA ASP A 44 -3.74 0.88 7.34
C ASP A 44 -2.76 1.77 6.55
N VAL A 45 -1.46 1.70 6.87
CA VAL A 45 -0.38 2.41 6.16
C VAL A 45 -0.30 1.96 4.70
N LYS A 46 -0.29 0.66 4.43
CA LYS A 46 -0.26 0.11 3.07
C LYS A 46 -1.49 0.55 2.28
N SER A 47 -2.67 0.44 2.90
CA SER A 47 -3.94 0.87 2.31
C SER A 47 -3.91 2.35 1.93
N ALA A 48 -3.31 3.21 2.77
CA ALA A 48 -3.18 4.63 2.47
C ALA A 48 -2.38 4.89 1.19
N VAL A 49 -1.28 4.17 0.95
CA VAL A 49 -0.51 4.29 -0.30
C VAL A 49 -1.33 3.86 -1.51
N LEU A 50 -1.98 2.70 -1.44
CA LEU A 50 -2.77 2.18 -2.55
C LEU A 50 -3.96 3.10 -2.88
N VAL A 51 -4.60 3.64 -1.84
CA VAL A 51 -5.66 4.64 -2.02
C VAL A 51 -5.08 5.90 -2.68
N ALA A 52 -3.96 6.42 -2.22
CA ALA A 52 -3.34 7.63 -2.77
C ALA A 52 -3.03 7.47 -4.27
N GLU A 53 -2.36 6.37 -4.67
CA GLU A 53 -2.04 6.08 -6.08
C GLU A 53 -3.31 5.93 -6.94
N ASN A 54 -4.34 5.25 -6.42
CA ASN A 54 -5.61 5.15 -7.12
C ASN A 54 -6.30 6.52 -7.28
N LYS A 55 -6.16 7.42 -6.30
CA LYS A 55 -6.79 8.75 -6.34
C LYS A 55 -6.17 9.67 -7.38
N LEU A 56 -4.87 9.51 -7.68
CA LEU A 56 -4.22 10.23 -8.77
C LEU A 56 -4.87 9.95 -10.12
N THR A 57 -5.22 8.70 -10.40
CA THR A 57 -5.83 8.30 -11.69
C THR A 57 -7.34 8.47 -11.70
N LEU A 58 -8.03 8.34 -10.56
CA LEU A 58 -9.50 8.40 -10.45
C LEU A 58 -10.13 9.75 -10.85
N ILE A 59 -9.35 10.83 -10.83
CA ILE A 59 -9.85 12.15 -11.24
C ILE A 59 -9.94 12.31 -12.75
N PHE A 60 -9.33 11.40 -13.51
CA PHE A 60 -9.31 11.43 -14.97
C PHE A 60 -10.19 10.32 -15.56
N GLU A 61 -10.69 10.56 -16.77
CA GLU A 61 -11.48 9.62 -17.55
C GLU A 61 -11.15 9.78 -19.04
N PRO A 62 -11.20 8.71 -19.84
CA PRO A 62 -10.95 8.82 -21.27
C PRO A 62 -12.04 9.66 -21.94
N ASN A 63 -11.63 10.57 -22.82
CA ASN A 63 -12.53 11.21 -23.78
C ASN A 63 -12.67 10.36 -25.05
N ASP A 64 -13.41 10.88 -26.05
CA ASP A 64 -13.63 10.20 -27.34
C ASP A 64 -12.35 9.90 -28.15
N ASN A 65 -11.20 10.47 -27.76
CA ASN A 65 -9.89 10.24 -28.37
C ASN A 65 -8.92 9.48 -27.44
N ASP A 66 -9.45 8.79 -26.41
CA ASP A 66 -8.69 8.06 -25.39
C ASP A 66 -7.72 8.93 -24.56
N VAL A 67 -7.87 10.25 -24.60
CA VAL A 67 -7.11 11.18 -23.76
C VAL A 67 -7.74 11.20 -22.37
N LEU A 68 -6.92 11.00 -21.33
CA LEU A 68 -7.38 11.02 -19.93
C LEU A 68 -7.59 12.45 -19.45
N VAL A 69 -8.81 12.94 -19.63
CA VAL A 69 -9.24 14.29 -19.23
C VAL A 69 -9.75 14.29 -17.80
N ALA A 70 -9.52 15.36 -17.06
CA ALA A 70 -10.06 15.48 -15.71
C ALA A 70 -11.58 15.60 -15.75
N LYS A 71 -12.24 14.97 -14.76
CA LYS A 71 -13.69 15.04 -14.59
C LYS A 71 -14.17 16.50 -14.51
N PRO A 72 -15.40 16.83 -14.95
CA PRO A 72 -15.88 18.22 -15.11
C PRO A 72 -15.79 19.14 -13.88
N ARG A 73 -15.69 18.57 -12.68
CA ARG A 73 -15.52 19.30 -11.41
C ARG A 73 -14.09 19.80 -11.16
N TYR A 74 -13.10 19.30 -11.88
CA TYR A 74 -11.69 19.69 -11.76
C TYR A 74 -11.30 20.47 -13.01
N LYS A 75 -11.48 21.78 -12.98
CA LYS A 75 -11.29 22.65 -14.14
C LYS A 75 -9.88 23.21 -14.24
N THR A 76 -9.16 23.19 -13.12
CA THR A 76 -7.83 23.78 -13.01
C THR A 76 -6.85 22.81 -12.37
N LEU A 77 -5.56 23.07 -12.55
CA LEU A 77 -4.50 22.35 -11.83
C LEU A 77 -4.64 22.49 -10.31
N ASP A 78 -5.14 23.63 -9.84
CA ASP A 78 -5.39 23.87 -8.41
C ASP A 78 -6.55 23.02 -7.87
N ASP A 79 -7.60 22.79 -8.66
CA ASP A 79 -8.68 21.87 -8.29
C ASP A 79 -8.15 20.44 -8.11
N VAL A 80 -7.29 20.01 -9.04
CA VAL A 80 -6.62 18.70 -8.98
C VAL A 80 -5.73 18.62 -7.74
N LYS A 81 -4.86 19.61 -7.52
CA LYS A 81 -3.98 19.68 -6.35
C LYS A 81 -4.78 19.61 -5.06
N LYS A 82 -5.83 20.43 -4.92
CA LYS A 82 -6.70 20.47 -3.74
C LYS A 82 -7.39 19.14 -3.46
N PHE A 83 -7.69 18.35 -4.48
CA PHE A 83 -8.20 17.01 -4.30
C PHE A 83 -7.10 16.06 -3.78
N LEU A 84 -5.91 16.14 -4.35
CA LEU A 84 -4.77 15.28 -3.99
C LEU A 84 -4.25 15.55 -2.58
N THR A 85 -4.38 16.77 -2.04
CA THR A 85 -3.97 17.09 -0.66
C THR A 85 -4.73 16.33 0.43
N GLY A 86 -5.83 15.64 0.09
CA GLY A 86 -6.49 14.70 1.00
C GLY A 86 -5.74 13.38 1.21
N TYR A 87 -4.71 13.10 0.41
CA TYR A 87 -3.97 11.83 0.39
C TYR A 87 -2.45 12.03 0.37
N TYR A 88 -2.00 13.16 -0.14
CA TYR A 88 -0.61 13.58 -0.24
C TYR A 88 -0.39 14.85 0.58
N THR A 89 0.84 15.06 1.07
CA THR A 89 1.20 16.38 1.60
C THR A 89 1.10 17.43 0.50
N GLU A 90 0.90 18.70 0.85
CA GLU A 90 0.75 19.78 -0.13
C GLU A 90 1.92 19.83 -1.12
N GLN A 91 3.15 19.70 -0.63
CA GLN A 91 4.34 19.63 -1.46
C GLN A 91 4.32 18.44 -2.42
N MET A 92 3.91 17.25 -1.94
CA MET A 92 3.87 16.06 -2.77
C MET A 92 2.73 16.13 -3.80
N ALA A 93 1.56 16.65 -3.41
CA ALA A 93 0.45 16.90 -4.33
C ALA A 93 0.86 17.85 -5.45
N GLN A 94 1.53 18.96 -5.13
CA GLN A 94 2.06 19.90 -6.13
C GLN A 94 3.04 19.19 -7.07
N LYS A 95 3.98 18.40 -6.54
CA LYS A 95 4.94 17.63 -7.35
C LYS A 95 4.23 16.67 -8.33
N LEU A 96 3.17 16.00 -7.90
CA LEU A 96 2.39 15.11 -8.77
C LEU A 96 1.68 15.88 -9.88
N VAL A 97 1.06 17.02 -9.56
CA VAL A 97 0.44 17.88 -10.56
C VAL A 97 1.49 18.35 -11.58
N ASP A 98 2.62 18.87 -11.12
CA ASP A 98 3.69 19.37 -12.00
C ASP A 98 4.30 18.28 -12.88
N SER A 99 4.34 17.02 -12.40
CA SER A 99 4.97 15.91 -13.12
C SER A 99 4.03 15.20 -14.08
N TYR A 100 2.74 15.13 -13.75
CA TYR A 100 1.80 14.22 -14.42
C TYR A 100 0.54 14.88 -14.95
N VAL A 101 0.32 16.17 -14.69
CA VAL A 101 -0.91 16.85 -15.09
C VAL A 101 -0.56 18.13 -15.82
N LYS A 102 -1.22 18.36 -16.94
CA LYS A 102 -1.06 19.62 -17.68
C LYS A 102 -2.39 20.11 -18.20
N MET A 103 -2.48 21.40 -18.47
CA MET A 103 -3.63 21.96 -19.16
C MET A 103 -3.51 21.67 -20.66
N GLU A 104 -4.56 21.12 -21.25
CA GLU A 104 -4.68 20.94 -22.70
C GLU A 104 -6.03 21.44 -23.20
N LYS A 105 -6.04 21.92 -24.45
CA LYS A 105 -7.27 22.27 -25.15
C LYS A 105 -7.94 21.01 -25.69
N VAL A 106 -9.11 20.68 -25.16
CA VAL A 106 -9.96 19.58 -25.61
C VAL A 106 -11.26 20.17 -26.14
N GLY A 107 -11.42 20.15 -27.46
CA GLY A 107 -12.47 20.93 -28.13
C GLY A 107 -12.25 22.43 -27.92
N ASP A 108 -13.25 23.11 -27.35
CA ASP A 108 -13.21 24.56 -27.06
C ASP A 108 -12.82 24.90 -25.62
N THR A 109 -12.54 23.90 -24.77
CA THR A 109 -12.23 24.10 -23.36
C THR A 109 -10.80 23.69 -23.04
N GLU A 110 -10.13 24.47 -22.21
CA GLU A 110 -8.85 24.08 -21.62
C GLU A 110 -9.12 23.30 -20.31
N VAL A 111 -8.63 22.06 -20.22
CA VAL A 111 -8.89 21.16 -19.10
C VAL A 111 -7.60 20.47 -18.64
N PRO A 112 -7.49 20.06 -17.37
CA PRO A 112 -6.38 19.23 -16.93
C PRO A 112 -6.43 17.85 -17.60
N VAL A 113 -5.29 17.37 -18.07
CA VAL A 113 -5.09 16.07 -18.70
C VAL A 113 -3.98 15.33 -17.98
N LEU A 114 -4.18 14.04 -17.73
CA LEU A 114 -3.16 13.16 -17.15
C LEU A 114 -2.18 12.71 -18.22
N GLN A 115 -0.90 12.94 -17.95
CA GLN A 115 0.23 12.48 -18.73
C GLN A 115 1.18 11.71 -17.82
N LEU A 116 0.96 10.41 -17.72
CA LEU A 116 1.88 9.52 -17.03
C LEU A 116 3.13 9.37 -17.92
N SER A 117 4.27 9.75 -17.38
CA SER A 117 5.57 9.55 -18.03
C SER A 117 5.97 8.07 -17.99
N GLU A 118 6.91 7.66 -18.83
CA GLU A 118 7.38 6.26 -18.90
C GLU A 118 8.03 5.77 -17.60
N ASP A 119 8.50 6.68 -16.76
CA ASP A 119 9.03 6.38 -15.42
C ASP A 119 7.94 6.25 -14.34
N TYR A 120 6.67 6.52 -14.67
CA TYR A 120 5.57 6.25 -13.75
C TYR A 120 5.39 4.74 -13.55
N VAL A 121 5.60 4.30 -12.31
CA VAL A 121 5.38 2.92 -11.91
C VAL A 121 3.98 2.79 -11.31
N LYS A 122 3.10 2.08 -12.01
CA LYS A 122 1.83 1.60 -11.46
C LYS A 122 2.12 0.43 -10.53
N LEU A 123 1.57 0.47 -9.32
CA LEU A 123 1.68 -0.64 -8.37
C LEU A 123 0.74 -1.77 -8.79
N GLU A 124 1.28 -2.91 -9.20
CA GLU A 124 0.50 -4.14 -9.48
C GLU A 124 0.66 -5.14 -8.32
N SER A 125 1.85 -5.18 -7.70
CA SER A 125 2.09 -6.01 -6.54
C SER A 125 1.30 -5.56 -5.31
N GLN A 126 0.65 -6.52 -4.66
CA GLN A 126 0.09 -6.34 -3.32
C GLN A 126 1.09 -6.66 -2.22
N GLN A 127 2.29 -7.15 -2.52
CA GLN A 127 3.32 -7.40 -1.51
C GLN A 127 4.10 -6.11 -1.26
N ALA A 128 4.21 -5.73 0.01
CA ALA A 128 4.91 -4.53 0.43
C ALA A 128 5.68 -4.79 1.72
N ASP A 129 6.89 -4.25 1.82
CA ASP A 129 7.61 -4.11 3.09
C ASP A 129 7.12 -2.84 3.77
N VAL A 130 6.62 -2.96 5.01
CA VAL A 130 6.04 -1.85 5.78
C VAL A 130 6.77 -1.68 7.09
N LYS A 131 7.38 -0.50 7.26
CA LYS A 131 8.05 -0.08 8.49
C LYS A 131 7.30 1.10 9.09
N VAL A 132 6.98 1.01 10.38
CA VAL A 132 6.23 2.05 11.10
C VAL A 132 7.02 2.48 12.32
N GLU A 133 7.25 3.79 12.45
CA GLU A 133 7.98 4.40 13.56
C GLU A 133 7.20 5.64 14.03
N ASN A 134 6.45 5.49 15.12
CA ASN A 134 5.59 6.54 15.67
C ASN A 134 4.61 7.10 14.61
N ASN A 135 4.73 8.39 14.28
CA ASN A 135 3.91 9.09 13.30
C ASN A 135 4.50 9.09 11.89
N LYS A 136 5.45 8.19 11.60
CA LYS A 136 6.07 8.01 10.29
C LYS A 136 5.98 6.56 9.86
N ALA A 137 5.89 6.34 8.55
CA ALA A 137 6.00 5.02 7.99
C ALA A 137 6.69 5.04 6.63
N THR A 138 7.27 3.90 6.27
CA THR A 138 7.85 3.64 4.96
C THR A 138 7.18 2.40 4.38
N VAL A 139 6.78 2.48 3.12
CA VAL A 139 6.22 1.35 2.37
C VAL A 139 7.02 1.16 1.10
N SER A 140 7.57 -0.02 0.88
CA SER A 140 8.31 -0.36 -0.34
C SER A 140 7.60 -1.47 -1.10
N PHE A 141 7.30 -1.21 -2.37
CA PHE A 141 6.78 -2.19 -3.32
C PHE A 141 7.89 -2.52 -4.31
N THR A 142 8.11 -3.80 -4.59
CA THR A 142 8.98 -4.25 -5.67
C THR A 142 8.12 -4.81 -6.79
N ASP A 143 8.22 -4.20 -7.96
CA ASP A 143 7.43 -4.56 -9.14
C ASP A 143 8.30 -4.46 -10.40
N ASN A 144 8.30 -5.51 -11.22
CA ASN A 144 9.06 -5.58 -12.47
C ASN A 144 10.55 -5.15 -12.35
N GLY A 145 11.20 -5.51 -11.25
CA GLY A 145 12.60 -5.17 -10.98
C GLY A 145 12.85 -3.74 -10.50
N LYS A 146 11.82 -2.90 -10.41
CA LYS A 146 11.86 -1.56 -9.81
C LYS A 146 11.34 -1.60 -8.40
N THR A 147 11.91 -0.79 -7.51
CA THR A 147 11.41 -0.61 -6.15
C THR A 147 10.87 0.79 -5.98
N VAL A 148 9.57 0.89 -5.67
CA VAL A 148 8.91 2.16 -5.34
C VAL A 148 8.78 2.26 -3.83
N THR A 149 9.39 3.29 -3.26
CA THR A 149 9.36 3.55 -1.81
C THR A 149 8.56 4.81 -1.52
N TYR A 150 7.60 4.68 -0.61
CA TYR A 150 6.74 5.76 -0.13
C TYR A 150 7.09 6.09 1.30
N GLY A 151 7.27 7.37 1.60
CA GLY A 151 7.29 7.89 2.97
C GLY A 151 5.92 8.43 3.32
N LEU A 152 5.41 8.08 4.51
CA LEU A 152 4.13 8.56 5.03
C LEU A 152 4.31 9.24 6.38
N ILE A 153 3.45 10.21 6.65
CA ILE A 153 3.32 10.88 7.94
C ILE A 153 1.87 10.78 8.42
N LYS A 154 1.67 10.70 9.73
CA LYS A 154 0.33 10.71 10.33
C LYS A 154 -0.11 12.15 10.60
N GLN A 155 -1.23 12.58 10.01
CA GLN A 155 -1.85 13.89 10.18
C GLN A 155 -3.35 13.72 10.44
N ASN A 156 -3.88 14.31 11.51
CA ASN A 156 -5.31 14.21 11.87
C ASN A 156 -5.83 12.77 11.86
N ASP A 157 -5.07 11.85 12.46
CA ASP A 157 -5.32 10.41 12.48
C ASP A 157 -5.35 9.67 11.13
N GLN A 158 -4.94 10.34 10.05
CA GLN A 158 -4.81 9.75 8.72
C GLN A 158 -3.34 9.63 8.30
N TRP A 159 -2.99 8.54 7.63
CA TRP A 159 -1.69 8.40 6.96
C TRP A 159 -1.72 9.14 5.62
N ILE A 160 -0.78 10.06 5.44
CA ILE A 160 -0.64 10.92 4.27
C ILE A 160 0.72 10.66 3.62
N VAL A 161 0.74 10.49 2.29
CA VAL A 161 1.97 10.27 1.54
C VAL A 161 2.77 11.57 1.45
N ASN A 162 4.00 11.53 1.94
CA ASN A 162 4.91 12.69 1.99
C ASN A 162 6.04 12.58 0.96
N SER A 163 6.41 11.39 0.53
CA SER A 163 7.44 11.19 -0.48
C SER A 163 7.18 9.93 -1.32
N LYS A 164 7.72 9.94 -2.54
CA LYS A 164 7.76 8.81 -3.47
C LYS A 164 9.13 8.79 -4.15
N GLU A 165 9.81 7.65 -4.09
CA GLU A 165 11.09 7.38 -4.74
C GLU A 165 10.97 6.11 -5.58
N VAL A 166 11.50 6.13 -6.81
CA VAL A 166 11.59 4.95 -7.68
C VAL A 166 13.08 4.64 -7.85
N LYS A 167 13.46 3.38 -7.62
CA LYS A 167 14.83 2.86 -7.76
C LYS A 167 14.86 1.64 -8.66
#